data_AF-A0A2E2TRY2-F1
#
_entry.id   AF-A0A2E2TRY2-F1
#
_cell.length_a   1.000
_cell.length_b   1.000
_cell.length_c   1.000
_cell.angle_alpha   90.00
_cell.angle_beta   90.00
_cell.angle_gamma   90.00
#
_symmetry.space_group_name_H-M   'P 1'
#
loop_
_entity.id
_entity.type
_entity.pdbx_description
1 polymer ?
#
loop_
_entity_poly.entity_id
_entity_poly.type
_entity_poly.pdbx_seq_one_letter_code
_entity_poly.pdbx_strand_id
1 'polypeptide(L)'
;MKIIVFLSISLLLLMIGCNSEESKTTGPNNDLVNLSTYEVIQTEIWDQSCISCHMIGASYANQSGLILTADVSYGQLMNRVPSNVTAAEDGLSLVGDEGYASLPKSFLWEKINANDMDHFYQDHPEYGAIMPLGDDFLTNGELEFIRQWIEAGAPEAGQVADVELLTNEARYTPTPFEALTVPKSGYQFHIEPFTVGPGMDREIFIYEKLDNDAPLYVNRVEIAMQSGSHHFLIYQFNNGLSSFLYPPEGVMEKPFTLSPTLILPI
;
A
#
# COMPACT_ATOMS: atom_id res chain seq x y z
N MET A 1 -16.38 81.14 14.06
CA MET A 1 -16.51 79.68 14.22
C MET A 1 -16.03 79.04 12.92
N LYS A 2 -14.77 78.61 12.86
CA LYS A 2 -14.17 78.02 11.65
C LYS A 2 -14.29 76.50 11.78
N ILE A 3 -15.14 75.90 10.96
CA ILE A 3 -15.35 74.45 10.90
C ILE A 3 -14.24 73.88 10.01
N ILE A 4 -13.30 73.16 10.62
CA ILE A 4 -12.23 72.42 9.93
C ILE A 4 -12.78 71.03 9.66
N VAL A 5 -13.07 70.73 8.39
CA VAL A 5 -13.48 69.41 7.92
C VAL A 5 -12.21 68.59 7.68
N PHE A 6 -11.99 67.57 8.50
CA PHE A 6 -10.92 66.58 8.30
C PHE A 6 -11.34 65.62 7.18
N LEU A 7 -10.66 65.68 6.05
CA LEU A 7 -10.81 64.77 4.92
C LEU A 7 -9.97 63.52 5.20
N SER A 8 -10.60 62.44 5.68
CA SER A 8 -9.94 61.14 5.88
C SER A 8 -9.73 60.45 4.53
N ILE A 9 -8.52 60.57 3.99
CA ILE A 9 -8.07 59.80 2.81
C ILE A 9 -7.86 58.35 3.27
N SER A 10 -8.84 57.50 2.96
CA SER A 10 -8.73 56.04 3.11
C SER A 10 -7.79 55.51 2.02
N LEU A 11 -6.61 55.05 2.44
CA LEU A 11 -5.61 54.43 1.58
C LEU A 11 -6.09 53.03 1.19
N LEU A 12 -6.70 52.91 0.01
CA LEU A 12 -7.14 51.65 -0.57
C LEU A 12 -5.90 50.89 -1.08
N LEU A 13 -5.38 49.97 -0.27
CA LEU A 13 -4.36 49.00 -0.67
C LEU A 13 -4.96 48.02 -1.68
N LEU A 14 -4.68 48.25 -2.96
CA LEU A 14 -4.88 47.28 -4.03
C LEU A 14 -3.90 46.12 -3.83
N MET A 15 -4.39 45.03 -3.24
CA MET A 15 -3.71 43.74 -3.25
C MET A 15 -3.79 43.19 -4.67
N ILE A 16 -2.73 43.39 -5.46
CA ILE A 16 -2.51 42.70 -6.72
C ILE A 16 -2.18 41.25 -6.34
N GLY A 17 -3.21 40.42 -6.23
CA GLY A 17 -3.06 38.98 -6.21
C GLY A 17 -2.69 38.51 -7.62
N CYS A 18 -1.45 38.08 -7.82
CA CYS A 18 -1.11 37.21 -8.94
C CYS A 18 -1.77 35.85 -8.67
N ASN A 19 -3.01 35.68 -9.11
CA ASN A 19 -3.58 34.35 -9.33
C ASN A 19 -3.00 33.86 -10.66
N SER A 20 -1.87 33.15 -10.62
CA SER A 20 -1.55 32.21 -11.69
C SER A 20 -2.40 30.96 -11.44
N GLU A 21 -3.67 31.02 -11.85
CA GLU A 21 -4.41 29.80 -12.14
C GLU A 21 -3.75 29.20 -13.38
N GLU A 22 -2.80 28.30 -13.14
CA GLU A 22 -2.27 27.43 -14.18
C GLU A 22 -3.40 26.45 -14.53
N SER A 23 -4.20 26.88 -15.49
CA SER A 23 -5.22 26.09 -16.16
C SER A 23 -4.58 24.80 -16.66
N LYS A 24 -4.89 23.68 -15.98
CA LYS A 24 -4.66 22.32 -16.49
C LYS A 24 -5.45 22.13 -17.79
N THR A 25 -4.81 22.47 -18.90
CA THR A 25 -5.18 22.01 -20.24
C THR A 25 -3.90 21.87 -21.02
N THR A 26 -3.48 20.64 -21.35
CA THR A 26 -3.04 20.23 -22.71
C THR A 26 -2.39 18.84 -22.71
N GLY A 27 -3.06 17.84 -23.28
CA GLY A 27 -2.49 16.63 -23.92
C GLY A 27 -1.51 15.77 -23.09
N PRO A 28 -1.01 14.65 -23.65
CA PRO A 28 0.17 14.01 -23.10
C PRO A 28 1.33 15.02 -23.11
N ASN A 29 2.10 15.06 -22.04
CA ASN A 29 3.27 15.91 -21.92
C ASN A 29 4.21 15.60 -23.11
N ASN A 30 4.37 16.54 -24.05
CA ASN A 30 5.14 16.33 -25.29
C ASN A 30 6.58 15.87 -25.03
N ASP A 31 7.09 16.09 -23.82
CA ASP A 31 8.40 15.65 -23.38
C ASP A 31 8.51 14.12 -23.22
N LEU A 32 7.41 13.44 -22.84
CA LEU A 32 7.38 11.97 -22.66
C LEU A 32 7.35 11.22 -24.00
N VAL A 33 6.81 11.84 -25.06
CA VAL A 33 6.63 11.23 -26.38
C VAL A 33 7.97 10.86 -27.05
N ASN A 34 9.08 11.46 -26.61
CA ASN A 34 10.41 11.16 -27.14
C ASN A 34 11.21 10.17 -26.29
N LEU A 35 10.69 9.77 -25.13
CA LEU A 35 11.32 8.79 -24.26
C LEU A 35 11.01 7.37 -24.73
N SER A 36 11.87 6.42 -24.37
CA SER A 36 11.52 5.00 -24.45
C SER A 36 10.41 4.67 -23.46
N THR A 37 9.68 3.58 -23.72
CA THR A 37 8.64 3.11 -22.79
C THR A 37 9.21 2.87 -21.40
N TYR A 38 10.43 2.32 -21.29
CA TYR A 38 11.03 2.09 -19.98
C TYR A 38 11.43 3.38 -19.25
N GLU A 39 11.94 4.39 -19.97
CA GLU A 39 12.21 5.70 -19.37
C GLU A 39 10.94 6.34 -18.83
N VAL A 40 9.81 6.22 -19.54
CA VAL A 40 8.51 6.69 -19.04
C VAL A 40 8.08 5.90 -17.80
N ILE A 41 8.22 4.57 -17.78
CA ILE A 41 7.94 3.76 -16.59
C ILE A 41 8.81 4.24 -15.41
N GLN A 42 10.09 4.52 -15.65
CA GLN A 42 10.98 5.01 -14.60
C GLN A 42 10.49 6.34 -14.02
N THR A 43 10.25 7.35 -14.85
CA THR A 43 9.95 8.72 -14.37
C THR A 43 8.53 8.88 -13.84
N GLU A 44 7.56 8.24 -14.50
CA GLU A 44 6.13 8.44 -14.17
C GLU A 44 5.62 7.43 -13.15
N ILE A 45 6.26 6.27 -13.00
CA ILE A 45 5.76 5.18 -12.13
C ILE A 45 6.74 4.86 -11.00
N TRP A 46 7.96 4.43 -11.32
CA TRP A 46 8.92 4.01 -10.29
C TRP A 46 9.32 5.15 -9.37
N ASP A 47 9.69 6.30 -9.96
CA ASP A 47 10.12 7.49 -9.22
C ASP A 47 9.00 8.04 -8.33
N GLN A 48 7.75 7.92 -8.76
CA GLN A 48 6.59 8.47 -8.05
C GLN A 48 6.08 7.55 -6.93
N SER A 49 6.06 6.24 -7.16
CA SER A 49 5.30 5.31 -6.30
C SER A 49 6.12 4.18 -5.70
N CYS A 50 7.40 4.00 -6.07
CA CYS A 50 8.15 2.80 -5.67
C CYS A 50 9.50 3.09 -5.01
N ILE A 51 10.23 4.11 -5.45
CA ILE A 51 11.61 4.36 -4.99
C ILE A 51 11.71 4.63 -3.49
N SER A 52 10.70 5.26 -2.88
CA SER A 52 10.71 5.54 -1.43
C SER A 52 10.96 4.29 -0.57
N CYS A 53 10.51 3.12 -1.06
CA CYS A 53 10.71 1.81 -0.43
C CYS A 53 11.79 0.97 -1.13
N HIS A 54 12.04 1.20 -2.42
CA HIS A 54 12.97 0.43 -3.26
C HIS A 54 14.24 1.21 -3.65
N MET A 55 14.82 1.93 -2.70
CA MET A 55 16.11 2.61 -2.85
C MET A 55 17.19 2.03 -1.92
N ILE A 56 18.45 2.33 -2.21
CA ILE A 56 19.58 1.87 -1.39
C ILE A 56 19.39 2.32 0.06
N GLY A 57 19.49 1.35 0.99
CA GLY A 57 19.36 1.60 2.43
C GLY A 57 17.93 1.54 2.95
N ALA A 58 16.90 1.48 2.09
CA ALA A 58 15.52 1.26 2.52
C ALA A 58 15.32 -0.18 3.02
N SER A 59 14.48 -0.35 4.05
CA SER A 59 14.23 -1.67 4.65
C SER A 59 13.65 -2.67 3.64
N TYR A 60 12.64 -2.24 2.87
CA TYR A 60 11.98 -3.09 1.88
C TYR A 60 12.92 -3.46 0.72
N ALA A 61 13.75 -2.53 0.25
CA ALA A 61 14.83 -2.81 -0.71
C ALA A 61 15.79 -3.91 -0.21
N ASN A 62 16.22 -3.85 1.05
CA ASN A 62 17.14 -4.84 1.62
C ASN A 62 16.50 -6.23 1.74
N GLN A 63 15.20 -6.29 2.08
CA GLN A 63 14.46 -7.55 2.21
C GLN A 63 14.15 -8.18 0.84
N SER A 64 13.73 -7.37 -0.12
CA SER A 64 13.40 -7.82 -1.48
C SER A 64 14.63 -8.03 -2.37
N GLY A 65 15.77 -7.40 -2.05
CA GLY A 65 16.94 -7.35 -2.93
C GLY A 65 16.65 -6.62 -4.25
N LEU A 66 15.71 -5.67 -4.24
CA LEU A 66 15.24 -4.93 -5.41
C LEU A 66 15.42 -3.42 -5.21
N ILE A 67 16.24 -2.82 -6.08
CA ILE A 67 16.45 -1.38 -6.17
C ILE A 67 15.85 -0.88 -7.49
N LEU A 68 14.97 0.12 -7.40
CA LEU A 68 14.21 0.67 -8.54
C LEU A 68 14.65 2.09 -8.92
N THR A 69 15.81 2.55 -8.42
CA THR A 69 16.41 3.81 -8.86
C THR A 69 16.90 3.73 -10.30
N ALA A 70 16.77 4.84 -11.04
CA ALA A 70 17.00 4.92 -12.49
C ALA A 70 18.38 4.42 -12.97
N ASP A 71 19.39 4.43 -12.10
CA ASP A 71 20.74 3.99 -12.42
C ASP A 71 20.88 2.46 -12.55
N VAL A 72 19.99 1.68 -11.93
CA VAL A 72 20.11 0.21 -11.85
C VAL A 72 18.81 -0.55 -12.11
N SER A 73 17.66 0.11 -12.11
CA SER A 73 16.33 -0.53 -12.08
C SER A 73 16.11 -1.58 -13.17
N TYR A 74 16.51 -1.30 -14.42
CA TYR A 74 16.28 -2.22 -15.54
C TYR A 74 16.99 -3.57 -15.30
N GLY A 75 18.29 -3.52 -15.01
CA GLY A 75 19.07 -4.71 -14.69
C GLY A 75 18.66 -5.38 -13.37
N GLN A 76 17.99 -4.65 -12.47
CA GLN A 76 17.41 -5.21 -11.25
C GLN A 76 16.08 -5.93 -11.49
N LEU A 77 15.39 -5.70 -12.61
CA LEU A 77 14.12 -6.34 -12.94
C LEU A 77 14.28 -7.52 -13.91
N MET A 78 15.08 -7.33 -14.97
CA MET A 78 15.06 -8.25 -16.09
C MET A 78 15.67 -9.62 -15.77
N ASN A 79 14.89 -10.67 -16.03
CA ASN A 79 15.24 -12.09 -15.93
C ASN A 79 15.85 -12.52 -14.58
N ARG A 80 15.57 -11.76 -13.52
CA ARG A 80 16.01 -12.09 -12.16
C ARG A 80 14.97 -12.92 -11.44
N VAL A 81 15.42 -13.93 -10.71
CA VAL A 81 14.57 -14.71 -9.80
C VAL A 81 14.20 -13.83 -8.59
N PRO A 82 12.93 -13.77 -8.17
CA PRO A 82 12.53 -13.02 -6.98
C PRO A 82 13.16 -13.61 -5.72
N SER A 83 13.38 -12.77 -4.69
CA SER A 83 13.88 -13.26 -3.38
C SER A 83 12.82 -14.01 -2.57
N ASN A 84 11.54 -13.85 -2.93
CA ASN A 84 10.45 -14.63 -2.35
C ASN A 84 10.60 -16.10 -2.78
N VAL A 85 10.75 -16.98 -1.79
CA VAL A 85 11.07 -18.40 -2.01
C VAL A 85 9.94 -19.10 -2.77
N THR A 86 8.68 -18.87 -2.41
CA THR A 86 7.53 -19.50 -3.06
C THR A 86 7.43 -19.09 -4.52
N ALA A 87 7.52 -17.78 -4.82
CA ALA A 87 7.51 -17.29 -6.20
C ALA A 87 8.68 -17.83 -7.03
N ALA A 88 9.85 -18.02 -6.41
CA ALA A 88 11.00 -18.62 -7.06
C ALA A 88 10.79 -20.12 -7.34
N GLU A 89 10.17 -20.86 -6.42
CA GLU A 89 9.81 -22.28 -6.57
C GLU A 89 8.73 -22.50 -7.64
N ASP A 90 7.81 -21.53 -7.78
CA ASP A 90 6.81 -21.49 -8.86
C ASP A 90 7.42 -21.12 -10.23
N GLY A 91 8.72 -20.82 -10.26
CA GLY A 91 9.47 -20.57 -11.49
C GLY A 91 9.23 -19.17 -12.07
N LEU A 92 8.78 -18.22 -11.25
CA LEU A 92 8.60 -16.84 -11.68
C LEU A 92 9.94 -16.11 -11.81
N SER A 93 9.92 -15.08 -12.66
CA SER A 93 10.96 -14.07 -12.75
C SER A 93 10.37 -12.71 -12.37
N LEU A 94 11.20 -11.74 -11.98
CA LEU A 94 10.71 -10.38 -11.73
C LEU A 94 10.04 -9.81 -12.99
N VAL A 95 10.75 -9.79 -14.12
CA VAL A 95 10.20 -9.51 -15.46
C VAL A 95 10.95 -10.36 -16.49
N GLY A 96 10.23 -11.04 -17.39
CA GLY A 96 10.82 -11.80 -18.51
C GLY A 96 10.81 -11.04 -19.84
N ASP A 97 11.60 -11.50 -20.81
CA ASP A 97 11.73 -10.92 -22.17
C ASP A 97 11.10 -11.78 -23.29
N GLU A 98 10.37 -12.84 -22.94
CA GLU A 98 9.65 -13.74 -23.86
C GLU A 98 8.34 -13.15 -24.44
N GLY A 99 8.15 -11.82 -24.34
CA GLY A 99 6.95 -11.11 -24.80
C GLY A 99 5.69 -11.52 -24.02
N TYR A 100 4.60 -11.81 -24.73
CA TYR A 100 3.33 -12.23 -24.12
C TYR A 100 3.46 -13.38 -23.11
N ALA A 101 4.43 -14.28 -23.29
CA ALA A 101 4.66 -15.39 -22.36
C ALA A 101 5.27 -14.96 -21.02
N SER A 102 5.85 -13.75 -20.95
CA SER A 102 6.46 -13.20 -19.74
C SER A 102 5.44 -12.70 -18.72
N LEU A 103 4.29 -12.18 -19.18
CA LEU A 103 3.30 -11.57 -18.28
C LEU A 103 2.80 -12.53 -17.18
N PRO A 104 2.30 -13.74 -17.49
CA PRO A 104 1.88 -14.70 -16.45
C PRO A 104 3.04 -15.31 -15.65
N LYS A 105 4.30 -15.02 -16.01
CA LYS A 105 5.50 -15.47 -15.29
C LYS A 105 6.20 -14.33 -14.54
N SER A 106 5.58 -13.14 -14.51
CA SER A 106 6.15 -11.91 -13.98
C SER A 106 5.71 -11.70 -12.53
N PHE A 107 6.62 -11.91 -11.59
CA PHE A 107 6.37 -11.60 -10.18
C PHE A 107 6.15 -10.11 -9.97
N LEU A 108 6.77 -9.22 -10.76
CA LEU A 108 6.45 -7.80 -10.70
C LEU A 108 4.96 -7.56 -11.00
N TRP A 109 4.44 -8.21 -12.04
CA TRP A 109 3.05 -8.06 -12.46
C TRP A 109 2.07 -8.53 -11.37
N GLU A 110 2.30 -9.73 -10.81
CA GLU A 110 1.53 -10.25 -9.66
C GLU A 110 1.48 -9.24 -8.51
N LYS A 111 2.60 -8.57 -8.24
CA LYS A 111 2.72 -7.65 -7.11
C LYS A 111 2.04 -6.31 -7.33
N ILE A 112 1.88 -5.84 -8.57
CA ILE A 112 1.31 -4.50 -8.84
C ILE A 112 -0.13 -4.54 -9.36
N ASN A 113 -0.60 -5.68 -9.89
CA ASN A 113 -1.90 -5.81 -10.52
C ASN A 113 -3.04 -5.86 -9.49
N ALA A 114 -3.39 -4.72 -8.91
CA ALA A 114 -4.45 -4.59 -7.91
C ALA A 114 -5.83 -5.03 -8.41
N ASN A 115 -6.07 -5.01 -9.73
CA ASN A 115 -7.33 -5.50 -10.31
C ASN A 115 -7.50 -7.01 -10.17
N ASP A 116 -6.41 -7.76 -9.92
CA ASP A 116 -6.40 -9.20 -9.71
C ASP A 116 -5.97 -9.56 -8.27
N MET A 117 -6.22 -8.66 -7.33
CA MET A 117 -5.86 -8.83 -5.92
C MET A 117 -6.50 -10.07 -5.27
N ASP A 118 -7.70 -10.44 -5.70
CA ASP A 118 -8.36 -11.66 -5.20
C ASP A 118 -7.60 -12.92 -5.62
N HIS A 119 -7.15 -13.01 -6.88
CA HIS A 119 -6.27 -14.08 -7.35
C HIS A 119 -4.96 -14.10 -6.55
N PHE A 120 -4.32 -12.93 -6.41
CA PHE A 120 -3.05 -12.80 -5.69
C PHE A 120 -3.11 -13.41 -4.29
N TYR A 121 -4.12 -13.08 -3.49
CA TYR A 121 -4.21 -13.58 -2.12
C TYR A 121 -4.77 -15.01 -2.00
N GLN A 122 -5.61 -15.45 -2.93
CA GLN A 122 -6.21 -16.78 -2.88
C GLN A 122 -5.26 -17.86 -3.39
N ASP A 123 -4.58 -17.58 -4.50
CA ASP A 123 -3.73 -18.56 -5.18
C ASP A 123 -2.29 -18.49 -4.68
N HIS A 124 -1.83 -17.32 -4.22
CA HIS A 124 -0.45 -17.07 -3.82
C HIS A 124 -0.29 -16.48 -2.40
N PRO A 125 -0.79 -17.15 -1.34
CA PRO A 125 -0.81 -16.60 0.01
C PRO A 125 0.57 -16.22 0.57
N GLU A 126 1.64 -16.80 0.04
CA GLU A 126 3.02 -16.59 0.49
C GLU A 126 3.78 -15.53 -0.33
N TYR A 127 3.14 -14.86 -1.31
CA TYR A 127 3.79 -13.81 -2.12
C TYR A 127 3.89 -12.45 -1.41
N GLY A 128 3.37 -12.37 -0.18
CA GLY A 128 3.33 -11.15 0.63
C GLY A 128 2.09 -10.32 0.30
N ALA A 129 2.24 -9.01 0.16
CA ALA A 129 1.14 -8.08 -0.10
C ALA A 129 1.27 -7.36 -1.45
N ILE A 130 0.15 -6.88 -2.01
CA ILE A 130 0.14 -6.02 -3.21
C ILE A 130 0.92 -4.73 -2.95
N MET A 131 1.58 -4.23 -4.00
CA MET A 131 2.35 -3.00 -4.06
C MET A 131 1.58 -1.91 -4.85
N PRO A 132 1.79 -0.62 -4.55
CA PRO A 132 2.65 -0.09 -3.48
C PRO A 132 2.12 -0.35 -2.07
N LEU A 133 3.01 -0.59 -1.10
CA LEU A 133 2.62 -0.82 0.29
C LEU A 133 2.25 0.48 0.99
N GLY A 134 0.99 0.58 1.43
CA GLY A 134 0.51 1.70 2.24
C GLY A 134 0.39 3.02 1.48
N ASP A 135 0.38 2.98 0.15
CA ASP A 135 0.05 4.10 -0.74
C ASP A 135 -1.10 3.68 -1.67
N ASP A 136 -1.59 4.60 -2.50
CA ASP A 136 -2.60 4.27 -3.51
C ASP A 136 -2.05 3.25 -4.54
N PHE A 137 -2.88 2.29 -4.95
CA PHE A 137 -2.56 1.37 -6.06
C PHE A 137 -2.28 2.14 -7.33
N LEU A 138 -1.41 1.61 -8.20
CA LEU A 138 -1.19 2.18 -9.53
C LEU A 138 -2.50 2.40 -10.30
N THR A 139 -2.53 3.43 -11.14
CA THR A 139 -3.67 3.70 -12.01
C THR A 139 -3.80 2.60 -13.05
N ASN A 140 -5.01 2.42 -13.58
CA ASN A 140 -5.27 1.48 -14.66
C ASN A 140 -4.48 1.85 -15.93
N GLY A 141 -4.20 3.14 -16.14
CA GLY A 141 -3.30 3.61 -17.20
C GLY A 141 -1.86 3.15 -17.01
N GLU A 142 -1.31 3.33 -15.81
CA GLU A 142 0.04 2.88 -15.44
C GLU A 142 0.20 1.36 -15.55
N LEU A 143 -0.79 0.61 -15.04
CA LEU A 143 -0.81 -0.86 -15.15
C LEU A 143 -0.85 -1.32 -16.60
N GLU A 144 -1.71 -0.72 -17.43
CA GLU A 144 -1.80 -1.06 -18.85
C GLU A 144 -0.51 -0.71 -19.60
N PHE A 145 0.13 0.41 -19.25
CA PHE A 145 1.41 0.81 -19.82
C PHE A 145 2.53 -0.20 -19.50
N ILE A 146 2.62 -0.67 -18.24
CA ILE A 146 3.56 -1.73 -17.84
C ILE A 146 3.21 -3.06 -18.52
N ARG A 147 1.93 -3.42 -18.60
CA ARG A 147 1.47 -4.66 -19.25
C ARG A 147 1.95 -4.72 -20.69
N GLN A 148 1.73 -3.65 -21.48
CA GLN A 148 2.16 -3.58 -22.87
C GLN A 148 3.69 -3.64 -23.00
N TRP A 149 4.43 -3.02 -22.08
CA TRP A 149 5.88 -3.13 -22.03
C TRP A 149 6.35 -4.58 -21.83
N ILE A 150 5.78 -5.30 -20.86
CA ILE A 150 6.12 -6.71 -20.59
C ILE A 150 5.77 -7.59 -21.80
N GLU A 151 4.56 -7.43 -22.36
CA GLU A 151 4.10 -8.22 -23.50
C GLU A 151 4.92 -7.98 -24.78
N ALA A 152 5.53 -6.80 -24.92
CA ALA A 152 6.45 -6.47 -26.00
C ALA A 152 7.88 -7.00 -25.77
N GLY A 153 8.13 -7.73 -24.68
CA GLY A 153 9.44 -8.29 -24.34
C GLY A 153 10.29 -7.37 -23.47
N ALA A 154 9.66 -6.42 -22.78
CA ALA A 154 10.28 -5.51 -21.81
C ALA A 154 11.59 -4.85 -22.30
N PRO A 155 11.59 -4.21 -23.49
CA PRO A 155 12.80 -3.59 -24.01
C PRO A 155 13.22 -2.39 -23.15
N GLU A 156 14.54 -2.22 -22.97
CA GLU A 156 15.12 -1.04 -22.28
C GLU A 156 14.96 0.24 -23.11
N ALA A 157 14.99 0.10 -24.45
CA ALA A 157 14.95 1.21 -25.38
C ALA A 157 13.85 1.03 -26.43
N GLY A 158 13.40 2.15 -27.00
CA GLY A 158 12.30 2.18 -27.96
C GLY A 158 10.93 2.30 -27.30
N GLN A 159 9.90 2.45 -28.13
CA GLN A 159 8.53 2.69 -27.70
C GLN A 159 7.66 1.51 -28.09
N VAL A 160 6.99 0.94 -27.11
CA VAL A 160 6.09 -0.23 -27.25
C VAL A 160 4.72 -0.02 -26.60
N ALA A 161 4.53 1.10 -25.89
CA ALA A 161 3.27 1.51 -25.29
C ALA A 161 3.02 3.00 -25.56
N ASP A 162 1.76 3.38 -25.76
CA ASP A 162 1.36 4.76 -26.00
C ASP A 162 1.23 5.54 -24.69
N VAL A 163 1.86 6.72 -24.61
CA VAL A 163 1.79 7.60 -23.43
C VAL A 163 0.37 8.10 -23.15
N GLU A 164 -0.55 8.06 -24.13
CA GLU A 164 -1.96 8.36 -23.91
C GLU A 164 -2.61 7.45 -22.86
N LEU A 165 -2.10 6.24 -22.65
CA LEU A 165 -2.58 5.31 -21.62
C LEU A 165 -2.50 5.93 -20.21
N LEU A 166 -1.48 6.75 -19.94
CA LEU A 166 -1.26 7.38 -18.64
C LEU A 166 -2.32 8.44 -18.30
N THR A 167 -3.15 8.86 -19.27
CA THR A 167 -4.29 9.75 -19.00
C THR A 167 -5.42 9.07 -18.24
N ASN A 168 -5.43 7.73 -18.19
CA ASN A 168 -6.38 6.96 -17.42
C ASN A 168 -5.94 6.84 -15.95
N GLU A 169 -6.28 7.87 -15.16
CA GLU A 169 -5.96 7.94 -13.73
C GLU A 169 -6.90 7.11 -12.83
N ALA A 170 -7.83 6.33 -13.39
CA ALA A 170 -8.73 5.51 -12.59
C ALA A 170 -7.95 4.43 -11.82
N ARG A 171 -8.26 4.21 -10.54
CA ARG A 171 -7.58 3.22 -9.69
C ARG A 171 -8.52 2.08 -9.30
N TYR A 172 -7.95 0.92 -9.00
CA TYR A 172 -8.69 -0.17 -8.36
C TYR A 172 -9.27 0.32 -7.03
N THR A 173 -10.54 -0.03 -6.78
CA THR A 173 -11.21 0.25 -5.50
C THR A 173 -11.56 -1.08 -4.87
N PRO A 174 -10.95 -1.44 -3.73
CA PRO A 174 -11.28 -2.66 -3.01
C PRO A 174 -12.77 -2.72 -2.69
N THR A 175 -13.33 -3.94 -2.76
CA THR A 175 -14.68 -4.17 -2.22
C THR A 175 -14.69 -3.73 -0.75
N PRO A 176 -15.67 -2.91 -0.33
CA PRO A 176 -15.78 -2.51 1.06
C PRO A 176 -15.84 -3.73 1.97
N PHE A 177 -15.18 -3.64 3.13
CA PHE A 177 -15.24 -4.68 4.14
C PHE A 177 -16.70 -4.98 4.53
N GLU A 178 -17.08 -6.25 4.48
CA GLU A 178 -18.36 -6.74 5.00
C GLU A 178 -18.13 -7.43 6.34
N ALA A 179 -18.77 -6.92 7.39
CA ALA A 179 -18.71 -7.54 8.70
C ALA A 179 -19.47 -8.88 8.73
N LEU A 180 -18.94 -9.86 9.46
CA LEU A 180 -19.63 -11.12 9.67
C LEU A 180 -21.00 -10.91 10.34
N THR A 181 -21.97 -11.73 9.98
CA THR A 181 -23.26 -11.75 10.67
C THR A 181 -23.08 -12.16 12.13
N VAL A 182 -23.75 -11.46 13.06
CA VAL A 182 -23.78 -11.83 14.48
C VAL A 182 -24.21 -13.30 14.62
N PRO A 183 -23.44 -14.15 15.32
CA PRO A 183 -23.79 -15.56 15.48
C PRO A 183 -25.05 -15.71 16.34
N LYS A 184 -25.92 -16.66 15.97
CA LYS A 184 -27.13 -16.99 16.77
C LYS A 184 -26.80 -17.51 18.17
N SER A 185 -25.62 -18.09 18.33
CA SER A 185 -25.06 -18.58 19.59
C SER A 185 -23.55 -18.48 19.51
N GLY A 186 -22.93 -17.84 20.49
CA GLY A 186 -21.49 -17.54 20.51
C GLY A 186 -21.23 -16.07 20.81
N TYR A 187 -19.99 -15.66 20.59
CA TYR A 187 -19.53 -14.29 20.78
C TYR A 187 -19.05 -13.72 19.45
N GLN A 188 -19.24 -12.43 19.27
CA GLN A 188 -18.65 -11.68 18.16
C GLN A 188 -17.83 -10.54 18.75
N PHE A 189 -16.58 -10.48 18.34
CA PHE A 189 -15.69 -9.37 18.66
C PHE A 189 -15.66 -8.40 17.48
N HIS A 190 -15.75 -7.11 17.79
CA HIS A 190 -15.63 -6.05 16.79
C HIS A 190 -14.42 -5.19 17.13
N ILE A 191 -13.55 -4.99 16.15
CA ILE A 191 -12.46 -4.05 16.25
C ILE A 191 -12.94 -2.74 15.65
N GLU A 192 -13.02 -1.70 16.47
CA GLU A 192 -13.37 -0.36 16.02
C GLU A 192 -12.38 0.16 14.96
N PRO A 193 -12.82 0.98 14.00
CA PRO A 193 -11.95 1.53 12.97
C PRO A 193 -10.72 2.24 13.57
N PHE A 194 -9.55 1.98 12.98
CA PHE A 194 -8.30 2.62 13.37
C PHE A 194 -7.54 3.10 12.13
N THR A 195 -6.74 4.15 12.28
CA THR A 195 -5.95 4.71 11.18
C THR A 195 -4.55 4.13 11.16
N VAL A 196 -4.08 3.67 10.00
CA VAL A 196 -2.69 3.33 9.73
C VAL A 196 -2.09 4.44 8.86
N GLY A 197 -0.86 4.86 9.15
CA GLY A 197 -0.19 5.91 8.35
C GLY A 197 0.39 5.31 7.07
N PRO A 198 0.63 6.12 6.03
CA PRO A 198 1.23 5.63 4.79
C PRO A 198 2.58 4.93 5.01
N GLY A 199 2.78 3.79 4.34
CA GLY A 199 4.01 2.97 4.44
C GLY A 199 4.28 2.35 5.82
N MET A 200 3.33 2.40 6.75
CA MET A 200 3.48 1.87 8.10
C MET A 200 2.66 0.60 8.28
N ASP A 201 3.22 -0.35 9.03
CA ASP A 201 2.45 -1.46 9.60
C ASP A 201 2.06 -1.13 11.05
N ARG A 202 0.90 -1.62 11.47
CA ARG A 202 0.47 -1.52 12.86
C ARG A 202 -0.11 -2.84 13.35
N GLU A 203 0.50 -3.35 14.41
CA GLU A 203 -0.11 -4.35 15.27
C GLU A 203 -0.91 -3.65 16.38
N ILE A 204 -2.12 -4.14 16.67
CA ILE A 204 -3.00 -3.63 17.72
C ILE A 204 -3.40 -4.77 18.66
N PHE A 205 -3.51 -4.45 19.94
CA PHE A 205 -3.99 -5.37 20.95
C PHE A 205 -5.27 -4.84 21.56
N ILE A 206 -6.27 -5.72 21.67
CA ILE A 206 -7.55 -5.43 22.32
C ILE A 206 -7.82 -6.57 23.30
N TYR A 207 -8.16 -6.18 24.52
CA TYR A 207 -8.64 -7.10 25.54
C TYR A 207 -10.15 -6.92 25.69
N GLU A 208 -10.90 -8.00 25.48
CA GLU A 208 -12.35 -8.07 25.68
C GLU A 208 -12.65 -9.19 26.66
N LYS A 209 -13.44 -8.89 27.70
CA LYS A 209 -13.83 -9.90 28.68
C LYS A 209 -15.09 -10.61 28.20
N LEU A 210 -15.07 -11.94 28.21
CA LEU A 210 -16.20 -12.77 27.77
C LEU A 210 -17.35 -12.88 28.79
N ASP A 211 -17.09 -12.49 30.06
CA ASP A 211 -18.03 -12.57 31.18
C ASP A 211 -18.82 -13.89 31.24
N ASN A 212 -18.14 -15.02 31.03
CA ASN A 212 -18.74 -16.35 31.06
C ASN A 212 -18.64 -16.99 32.46
N ASP A 213 -19.77 -17.46 32.98
CA ASP A 213 -19.84 -18.09 34.32
C ASP A 213 -19.22 -19.51 34.38
N ALA A 214 -18.97 -20.12 33.21
CA ALA A 214 -18.39 -21.45 33.08
C ALA A 214 -17.54 -21.55 31.79
N PRO A 215 -16.59 -22.50 31.70
CA PRO A 215 -15.80 -22.72 30.49
C PRO A 215 -16.68 -22.91 29.24
N LEU A 216 -16.33 -22.21 28.16
CA LEU A 216 -16.99 -22.30 26.87
C LEU A 216 -16.17 -23.20 25.94
N TYR A 217 -16.86 -24.05 25.19
CA TYR A 217 -16.25 -24.89 24.17
C TYR A 217 -16.52 -24.28 22.79
N VAL A 218 -15.45 -23.93 22.08
CA VAL A 218 -15.51 -23.32 20.74
C VAL A 218 -15.41 -24.43 19.70
N ASN A 219 -16.40 -24.55 18.82
CA ASN A 219 -16.41 -25.53 17.72
C ASN A 219 -16.25 -24.90 16.33
N ARG A 220 -16.32 -23.58 16.23
CA ARG A 220 -16.14 -22.82 15.00
C ARG A 220 -15.60 -21.43 15.31
N VAL A 221 -14.69 -20.96 14.47
CA VAL A 221 -14.21 -19.58 14.44
C VAL A 221 -14.39 -19.08 13.01
N GLU A 222 -14.98 -17.91 12.86
CA GLU A 222 -15.12 -17.20 11.59
C GLU A 222 -14.43 -15.84 11.77
N ILE A 223 -13.60 -15.45 10.81
CA ILE A 223 -12.83 -14.21 10.85
C ILE A 223 -13.06 -13.49 9.53
N ALA A 224 -13.35 -12.19 9.60
CA ALA A 224 -13.32 -11.29 8.46
C ALA A 224 -12.34 -10.16 8.78
N MET A 225 -11.45 -9.85 7.84
CA MET A 225 -10.45 -8.80 7.96
C MET A 225 -10.47 -7.93 6.70
N GLN A 226 -10.05 -6.68 6.84
CA GLN A 226 -9.85 -5.80 5.69
C GLN A 226 -8.60 -6.24 4.90
N SER A 227 -8.65 -6.09 3.57
CA SER A 227 -7.49 -6.31 2.70
C SER A 227 -6.25 -5.55 3.23
N GLY A 228 -5.10 -6.22 3.21
CA GLY A 228 -3.83 -5.74 3.81
C GLY A 228 -3.57 -6.23 5.24
N SER A 229 -4.59 -6.73 5.95
CA SER A 229 -4.38 -7.38 7.25
C SER A 229 -3.97 -8.84 7.03
N HIS A 230 -2.86 -9.28 7.65
CA HIS A 230 -2.28 -10.59 7.37
C HIS A 230 -1.99 -11.46 8.61
N HIS A 231 -2.11 -10.93 9.83
CA HIS A 231 -1.95 -11.68 11.08
C HIS A 231 -3.13 -11.43 12.05
N PHE A 232 -3.56 -12.48 12.75
CA PHE A 232 -4.53 -12.42 13.84
C PHE A 232 -4.12 -13.38 14.95
N LEU A 233 -4.09 -12.89 16.19
CA LEU A 233 -3.62 -13.61 17.36
C LEU A 233 -4.69 -13.57 18.46
N ILE A 234 -5.00 -14.72 19.05
CA ILE A 234 -5.86 -14.82 20.23
C ILE A 234 -4.99 -15.24 21.42
N TYR A 235 -4.99 -14.43 22.47
CA TYR A 235 -4.33 -14.74 23.73
C TYR A 235 -5.35 -15.10 24.81
N GLN A 236 -5.01 -16.07 25.64
CA GLN A 236 -5.70 -16.31 26.91
C GLN A 236 -4.87 -15.73 28.05
N PHE A 237 -5.51 -15.08 29.01
CA PHE A 237 -4.87 -14.67 30.25
C PHE A 237 -5.04 -15.77 31.30
N ASN A 238 -3.94 -16.14 31.96
CA ASN A 238 -3.96 -17.15 33.01
C ASN A 238 -4.53 -16.56 34.30
N ASN A 239 -5.40 -17.31 34.98
CA ASN A 239 -5.97 -16.99 36.30
C ASN A 239 -4.92 -16.71 37.40
N GLY A 240 -3.65 -17.08 37.19
CA GLY A 240 -2.54 -16.75 38.09
C GLY A 240 -1.99 -15.32 37.97
N LEU A 241 -2.37 -14.57 36.94
CA LEU A 241 -1.97 -13.17 36.77
C LEU A 241 -2.82 -12.27 37.68
N SER A 242 -2.17 -11.32 38.35
CA SER A 242 -2.87 -10.29 39.12
C SER A 242 -3.78 -9.48 38.20
N SER A 243 -5.01 -9.19 38.64
CA SER A 243 -5.99 -8.39 37.88
C SER A 243 -5.47 -7.00 37.50
N PHE A 244 -4.47 -6.49 38.23
CA PHE A 244 -3.79 -5.22 37.92
C PHE A 244 -2.91 -5.29 36.65
N LEU A 245 -2.52 -6.48 36.21
CA LEU A 245 -1.71 -6.69 34.99
C LEU A 245 -2.55 -6.90 33.74
N TYR A 246 -3.88 -6.90 33.86
CA TYR A 246 -4.76 -7.02 32.71
C TYR A 246 -4.84 -5.66 32.00
N PRO A 247 -4.78 -5.63 30.66
CA PRO A 247 -5.04 -4.42 29.91
C PRO A 247 -6.45 -3.89 30.23
N PRO A 248 -6.67 -2.57 30.20
CA PRO A 248 -7.99 -2.01 30.31
C PRO A 248 -8.89 -2.53 29.17
N GLU A 249 -10.09 -2.97 29.53
CA GLU A 249 -11.06 -3.56 28.61
C GLU A 249 -11.51 -2.58 27.53
N GLY A 250 -11.60 -3.07 26.29
CA GLY A 250 -12.03 -2.29 25.12
C GLY A 250 -11.04 -1.20 24.67
N VAL A 251 -9.86 -1.11 25.28
CA VAL A 251 -8.85 -0.13 24.91
C VAL A 251 -7.91 -0.72 23.87
N MET A 252 -7.83 -0.07 22.69
CA MET A 252 -6.82 -0.39 21.69
C MET A 252 -5.44 0.10 22.14
N GLU A 253 -4.52 -0.83 22.39
CA GLU A 253 -3.13 -0.52 22.75
C GLU A 253 -2.17 -0.73 21.57
N LYS A 254 -1.15 0.14 21.48
CA LYS A 254 -0.03 -0.01 20.54
C LYS A 254 1.13 -0.75 21.23
N PRO A 255 1.87 -1.61 20.51
CA PRO A 255 2.97 -2.40 21.10
C PRO A 255 4.10 -1.58 21.75
N PHE A 256 4.23 -0.27 21.45
CA PHE A 256 5.32 0.58 21.95
C PHE A 256 4.95 1.56 23.08
N THR A 257 3.75 1.48 23.66
CA THR A 257 3.39 2.30 24.85
C THR A 257 3.61 1.60 26.18
N LEU A 258 4.20 0.40 26.20
CA LEU A 258 4.77 -0.18 27.41
C LEU A 258 6.21 0.35 27.59
N SER A 259 6.34 1.39 28.42
CA SER A 259 7.64 1.75 29.00
C SER A 259 8.29 0.49 29.63
N PRO A 260 9.62 0.32 29.52
CA PRO A 260 10.28 -0.97 29.67
C PRO A 260 10.37 -1.35 31.14
N THR A 261 9.39 -2.09 31.67
CA THR A 261 9.58 -2.87 32.89
C THR A 261 8.63 -4.05 32.92
N LEU A 262 9.00 -5.13 32.23
CA LEU A 262 8.72 -6.47 32.74
C LEU A 262 9.84 -7.42 32.31
N ILE A 263 10.88 -7.47 33.13
CA ILE A 263 11.73 -8.65 33.20
C ILE A 263 10.84 -9.73 33.81
N LEU A 264 10.48 -10.75 33.02
CA LEU A 264 9.99 -12.01 33.58
C LEU A 264 11.22 -12.81 34.01
N PRO A 265 11.43 -13.10 35.30
CA PRO A 265 12.23 -14.25 35.67
C PRO A 265 11.44 -15.52 35.33
N ILE A 266 12.16 -16.55 34.90
CA ILE A 266 11.71 -17.94 34.90
C ILE A 266 11.44 -18.35 36.35
#